data_AF-A0A2V2YM23-F1
#
_entry.id   AF-A0A2V2YM23-F1
#
_cell.length_a   1.000
_cell.length_b   1.000
_cell.length_c   1.000
_cell.angle_alpha   90.00
_cell.angle_beta   90.00
_cell.angle_gamma   90.00
#
_symmetry.space_group_name_H-M   'P 1'
#
loop_
_entity.id
_entity.type
_entity.pdbx_description
1 polymer ?
#
loop_
_entity_poly.entity_id
_entity_poly.type
_entity_poly.pdbx_seq_one_letter_code
_entity_poly.pdbx_strand_id
1 'polypeptide(L)'
;MTKKGRPSAAAGNKGVSGSAGRAGGAGRRTETAGKGFGGRSQSAETGRSFAGRSQSAETGRGFEGSMVGRDGRREGTGTSGEFATMAGERPRPRGGNGRSGGRNGERGNARPSAAVINAPVAKNEEYIVDIIGLTHDGEGVGRANGFTLFVHGALPGEKARVLVMKVKKQYGYAKLLELIETSPDRVGAPCEIYKQCGGCQLQHMSYEAQLRWKRQHVVDNLVRIGKLHVEGETAKPRVKEFDAQAVGDEIVNVSASAEASASSAAQGDGSVHSVVVHPTVGMDEPWRYRNKAQVPIGMAIADLEDGAAGGLIGGFYAQGSHRIIDMDACLIQHERNDEVVRHIKRIGTELGITAYEEESGRGLLRHVVVRTGFVTGELMVVLVTNGTHIPNKDQWIASIRTALPEVNSIVQNVNTLDTNVIFGDETRTLWGSDVIYDELDGIRFAISARSFYQVNPAQTVALYRTAVEYAGLTGQETVIDAYCGIGTISLFLARQAGRVYGVEIVPEAIEDSKRNAELNGIENADFEAGPSEVVIPRWRQEGITADVIVVDPPRKGCDPALLDTIIRMKPERVVYVSCNPSTLARDLRVLEDGGYKTVEVTPVDMFPHTVHVECCVSLIRSIE
;
A
#
# COMPACT_ATOMS: atom_id res chain seq x y z
N MET A 1 -22.11 62.30 31.28
CA MET A 1 -21.98 62.57 29.83
C MET A 1 -22.41 61.30 29.10
N THR A 2 -23.64 61.23 28.56
CA THR A 2 -23.98 61.42 27.12
C THR A 2 -23.20 60.51 26.17
N LYS A 3 -23.80 59.71 25.26
CA LYS A 3 -25.21 59.55 24.82
C LYS A 3 -25.36 58.25 23.98
N LYS A 4 -26.52 57.58 24.08
CA LYS A 4 -27.24 56.75 23.06
C LYS A 4 -26.51 55.57 22.34
N GLY A 5 -27.16 54.43 22.08
CA GLY A 5 -28.50 54.00 22.48
C GLY A 5 -28.96 52.62 21.95
N ARG A 6 -29.76 51.94 22.79
CA ARG A 6 -30.82 50.91 22.58
C ARG A 6 -30.77 49.97 21.35
N PRO A 7 -31.15 48.70 21.61
CA PRO A 7 -32.53 48.29 21.33
C PRO A 7 -33.38 48.04 22.59
N SER A 8 -34.71 48.12 22.45
CA SER A 8 -35.72 47.68 23.43
C SER A 8 -36.64 46.67 22.72
N ALA A 9 -36.93 45.47 23.23
CA ALA A 9 -37.60 45.14 24.50
C ALA A 9 -39.08 45.59 24.52
N ALA A 10 -40.05 44.86 25.09
CA ALA A 10 -40.13 43.47 25.58
C ALA A 10 -41.58 43.17 26.02
N ALA A 11 -41.95 41.89 26.18
CA ALA A 11 -42.95 41.33 27.11
C ALA A 11 -42.81 39.79 27.08
N GLY A 12 -42.80 39.00 28.16
CA GLY A 12 -43.26 39.22 29.54
C GLY A 12 -44.72 38.76 29.70
N ASN A 13 -45.12 37.89 30.63
CA ASN A 13 -44.41 37.29 31.78
C ASN A 13 -45.26 36.13 32.38
N LYS A 14 -44.64 35.30 33.25
CA LYS A 14 -45.22 34.36 34.24
C LYS A 14 -45.90 33.06 33.75
N GLY A 15 -45.53 31.95 34.38
CA GLY A 15 -46.28 30.68 34.39
C GLY A 15 -46.76 30.32 35.80
N VAL A 16 -47.60 29.28 35.89
CA VAL A 16 -48.03 28.59 37.13
C VAL A 16 -48.20 27.09 36.83
N SER A 17 -47.99 26.25 37.85
CA SER A 17 -48.09 24.79 37.87
C SER A 17 -49.52 24.21 37.78
N GLY A 18 -49.65 22.94 37.35
CA GLY A 18 -50.54 21.98 38.03
C GLY A 18 -51.61 21.23 37.22
N SER A 19 -51.43 19.91 37.12
CA SER A 19 -52.45 18.83 37.19
C SER A 19 -53.78 18.87 36.39
N ALA A 20 -53.88 17.92 35.44
CA ALA A 20 -54.91 16.87 35.30
C ALA A 20 -56.44 17.14 35.46
N GLY A 21 -57.24 16.62 34.50
CA GLY A 21 -58.38 15.73 34.87
C GLY A 21 -59.72 15.79 34.10
N ARG A 22 -59.98 14.72 33.30
CA ARG A 22 -61.26 13.96 33.12
C ARG A 22 -62.53 14.57 32.49
N ALA A 23 -63.10 13.82 31.52
CA ALA A 23 -64.39 13.08 31.60
C ALA A 23 -64.51 12.12 30.38
N GLY A 24 -65.16 10.95 30.37
CA GLY A 24 -65.78 10.05 31.38
C GLY A 24 -65.56 8.57 30.93
N GLY A 25 -65.66 7.52 31.76
CA GLY A 25 -66.89 6.85 32.26
C GLY A 25 -67.36 5.75 31.27
N ALA A 26 -67.64 4.48 31.59
CA ALA A 26 -67.69 3.65 32.82
C ALA A 26 -67.45 2.15 32.41
N GLY A 27 -67.34 1.11 33.27
CA GLY A 27 -67.32 0.99 34.74
C GLY A 27 -67.24 -0.48 35.23
N ARG A 28 -67.22 -0.70 36.57
CA ARG A 28 -67.34 -1.97 37.36
C ARG A 28 -66.23 -3.04 37.18
N ARG A 29 -65.40 -3.35 38.19
CA ARG A 29 -65.60 -4.15 39.45
C ARG A 29 -65.58 -5.68 39.17
N THR A 30 -64.94 -6.57 39.96
CA THR A 30 -64.45 -6.52 41.37
C THR A 30 -63.45 -7.66 41.71
N GLU A 31 -62.56 -7.44 42.70
CA GLU A 31 -62.04 -8.42 43.71
C GLU A 31 -61.15 -9.62 43.25
N THR A 32 -60.22 -10.21 44.02
CA THR A 32 -59.74 -10.01 45.43
C THR A 32 -58.27 -10.48 45.59
N ALA A 33 -57.66 -10.29 46.77
CA ALA A 33 -56.24 -10.56 47.04
C ALA A 33 -55.93 -11.81 47.92
N GLY A 34 -54.76 -12.43 47.68
CA GLY A 34 -53.77 -12.73 48.73
C GLY A 34 -53.63 -14.15 49.33
N LYS A 35 -52.39 -14.45 49.77
CA LYS A 35 -51.88 -15.64 50.51
C LYS A 35 -51.70 -16.92 49.66
N GLY A 36 -50.71 -17.80 49.90
CA GLY A 36 -49.57 -17.83 50.85
C GLY A 36 -49.03 -19.27 51.07
N PHE A 37 -47.84 -19.42 51.70
CA PHE A 37 -47.11 -20.68 52.02
C PHE A 37 -46.41 -21.43 50.85
N GLY A 38 -45.24 -22.08 51.00
CA GLY A 38 -44.27 -22.11 52.13
C GLY A 38 -43.17 -23.21 52.01
N GLY A 39 -42.01 -23.04 52.67
CA GLY A 39 -40.89 -24.02 52.79
C GLY A 39 -39.65 -23.67 51.93
N ARG A 40 -38.44 -23.39 52.47
CA ARG A 40 -37.43 -24.23 53.20
C ARG A 40 -36.87 -25.40 52.36
N SER A 41 -35.57 -25.76 52.38
CA SER A 41 -34.31 -25.14 52.86
C SER A 41 -33.13 -26.13 52.68
N GLN A 42 -31.90 -25.67 52.39
CA GLN A 42 -30.61 -26.40 52.63
C GLN A 42 -30.43 -27.75 51.86
N SER A 43 -29.25 -28.40 51.76
CA SER A 43 -27.83 -27.99 51.69
C SER A 43 -27.01 -29.19 51.13
N ALA A 44 -25.70 -29.03 50.90
CA ALA A 44 -24.84 -30.00 50.21
C ALA A 44 -24.41 -31.25 51.00
N GLU A 45 -24.05 -32.32 50.26
CA GLU A 45 -23.09 -33.40 50.61
C GLU A 45 -22.29 -33.73 49.32
N THR A 46 -20.99 -33.48 49.17
CA THR A 46 -19.78 -34.16 49.71
C THR A 46 -19.49 -35.57 49.17
N GLY A 47 -18.38 -35.74 48.44
CA GLY A 47 -17.80 -37.04 48.09
C GLY A 47 -16.49 -36.89 47.28
N ARG A 48 -15.37 -37.44 47.78
CA ARG A 48 -14.01 -37.34 47.18
C ARG A 48 -13.45 -38.74 46.81
N SER A 49 -12.55 -38.73 45.83
CA SER A 49 -11.28 -39.52 45.76
C SER A 49 -11.23 -40.96 45.20
N PHE A 50 -9.97 -41.35 44.90
CA PHE A 50 -9.42 -42.57 44.29
C PHE A 50 -9.58 -42.66 42.75
N ALA A 51 -8.55 -42.59 41.90
CA ALA A 51 -7.14 -43.06 41.88
C ALA A 51 -6.98 -44.53 41.42
N GLY A 52 -6.22 -44.74 40.34
CA GLY A 52 -5.86 -46.05 39.80
C GLY A 52 -4.93 -45.90 38.59
N ARG A 53 -3.82 -46.66 38.55
CA ARG A 53 -2.77 -46.61 37.52
C ARG A 53 -2.92 -47.73 36.47
N SER A 54 -2.07 -47.60 35.44
CA SER A 54 -1.21 -48.62 34.83
C SER A 54 -1.73 -49.58 33.75
N GLN A 55 -0.94 -49.60 32.65
CA GLN A 55 -0.42 -50.78 31.92
C GLN A 55 -1.44 -51.67 31.17
N SER A 56 -1.08 -52.46 30.15
CA SER A 56 -0.06 -52.40 29.07
C SER A 56 -0.22 -53.69 28.24
N ALA A 57 0.31 -53.76 27.01
CA ALA A 57 0.52 -55.01 26.26
C ALA A 57 -0.75 -55.82 25.86
N GLU A 58 -0.74 -56.79 24.94
CA GLU A 58 -0.02 -56.97 23.66
C GLU A 58 -0.63 -58.22 22.94
N THR A 59 -0.21 -58.52 21.69
CA THR A 59 -0.46 -59.77 20.93
C THR A 59 -1.90 -60.05 20.41
N GLY A 60 -2.10 -60.70 19.25
CA GLY A 60 -1.17 -61.03 18.16
C GLY A 60 -1.57 -62.27 17.32
N ARG A 61 -0.83 -62.47 16.20
CA ARG A 61 -0.80 -63.65 15.26
C ARG A 61 -1.92 -63.72 14.20
N GLY A 62 -1.68 -64.10 12.92
CA GLY A 62 -0.40 -64.25 12.17
C GLY A 62 -0.47 -65.22 10.95
N PHE A 63 0.61 -65.24 10.13
CA PHE A 63 1.06 -66.32 9.19
C PHE A 63 0.28 -66.53 7.85
N GLU A 64 0.85 -66.94 6.69
CA GLU A 64 2.21 -67.44 6.28
C GLU A 64 2.53 -67.37 4.74
N GLY A 65 3.83 -67.34 4.35
CA GLY A 65 4.43 -67.84 3.07
C GLY A 65 4.36 -67.00 1.76
N SER A 66 5.30 -67.03 0.78
CA SER A 66 6.63 -67.67 0.66
C SER A 66 7.51 -67.21 -0.57
N MET A 67 8.74 -66.70 -0.32
CA MET A 67 10.06 -66.89 -0.99
C MET A 67 10.44 -66.56 -2.48
N VAL A 68 11.77 -66.30 -2.63
CA VAL A 68 12.74 -66.33 -3.78
C VAL A 68 12.96 -65.01 -4.56
N GLY A 69 14.19 -64.45 -4.74
CA GLY A 69 15.50 -64.69 -4.09
C GLY A 69 16.75 -64.11 -4.84
N ARG A 70 17.73 -63.56 -4.08
CA ARG A 70 19.17 -63.22 -4.42
C ARG A 70 19.45 -62.12 -5.48
N ASP A 71 20.55 -61.34 -5.44
CA ASP A 71 21.70 -61.11 -4.50
C ASP A 71 22.31 -59.70 -4.82
N GLY A 72 23.30 -59.09 -4.15
CA GLY A 72 24.10 -59.43 -2.96
C GLY A 72 25.39 -58.55 -2.83
N ARG A 73 25.94 -58.39 -1.59
CA ARG A 73 27.18 -57.66 -1.16
C ARG A 73 27.12 -56.11 -1.15
N ARG A 74 27.40 -55.31 -0.09
CA ARG A 74 28.35 -55.29 1.08
C ARG A 74 29.83 -55.12 0.68
N GLU A 75 30.72 -54.32 1.31
CA GLU A 75 30.88 -53.69 2.66
C GLU A 75 31.53 -52.27 2.50
N GLY A 76 31.73 -51.36 3.47
CA GLY A 76 31.40 -51.24 4.91
C GLY A 76 32.19 -50.10 5.60
N THR A 77 31.68 -49.51 6.72
CA THR A 77 32.39 -48.66 7.73
C THR A 77 33.04 -47.32 7.30
N GLY A 78 33.12 -46.22 8.09
CA GLY A 78 32.53 -45.86 9.40
C GLY A 78 33.10 -44.52 9.96
N THR A 79 32.41 -43.93 10.95
CA THR A 79 32.87 -42.93 11.97
C THR A 79 33.45 -41.54 11.59
N SER A 80 32.64 -40.50 11.80
CA SER A 80 32.86 -39.30 12.67
C SER A 80 34.24 -38.63 12.88
N GLY A 81 34.27 -37.29 12.76
CA GLY A 81 34.58 -36.43 13.93
C GLY A 81 35.88 -35.60 13.98
N GLU A 82 35.70 -34.26 13.99
CA GLU A 82 36.46 -33.22 14.74
C GLU A 82 37.92 -32.77 14.40
N PHE A 83 38.02 -31.47 14.09
CA PHE A 83 38.93 -30.42 14.60
C PHE A 83 40.46 -30.64 14.82
N ALA A 84 41.24 -29.89 13.99
CA ALA A 84 42.12 -28.76 14.38
C ALA A 84 43.67 -28.84 14.42
N THR A 85 44.25 -27.69 14.06
CA THR A 85 45.52 -27.05 14.50
C THR A 85 46.79 -27.06 13.61
N MET A 86 47.37 -25.85 13.47
CA MET A 86 48.81 -25.49 13.28
C MET A 86 49.51 -25.87 11.95
N ALA A 87 50.61 -25.22 11.51
CA ALA A 87 51.13 -23.84 11.66
C ALA A 87 52.37 -23.66 10.74
N GLY A 88 52.76 -22.40 10.45
CA GLY A 88 54.09 -22.03 9.92
C GLY A 88 54.25 -22.02 8.39
N GLU A 89 55.21 -21.29 7.81
CA GLU A 89 56.02 -20.19 8.35
C GLU A 89 56.60 -19.33 7.20
N ARG A 90 56.98 -18.07 7.46
CA ARG A 90 57.58 -17.16 6.45
C ARG A 90 59.11 -17.24 6.47
N PRO A 91 59.76 -16.94 5.33
CA PRO A 91 61.07 -16.28 5.38
C PRO A 91 61.12 -14.94 4.62
N ARG A 92 61.84 -13.98 5.20
CA ARG A 92 62.56 -12.88 4.52
C ARG A 92 64.03 -13.00 4.92
N PRO A 93 64.97 -12.54 4.07
CA PRO A 93 65.84 -11.47 4.55
C PRO A 93 66.16 -10.38 3.51
N ARG A 94 67.03 -9.44 3.92
CA ARG A 94 67.33 -8.13 3.32
C ARG A 94 68.43 -8.18 2.24
N GLY A 95 68.50 -7.13 1.41
CA GLY A 95 69.68 -6.74 0.63
C GLY A 95 69.40 -5.45 -0.16
N GLY A 96 70.35 -4.53 -0.29
CA GLY A 96 70.10 -3.21 -0.91
C GLY A 96 71.28 -2.62 -1.69
N ASN A 97 70.99 -1.48 -2.35
CA ASN A 97 71.84 -0.59 -3.14
C ASN A 97 72.40 -1.08 -4.49
N GLY A 98 72.00 -0.37 -5.56
CA GLY A 98 72.60 -0.38 -6.90
C GLY A 98 71.96 0.69 -7.80
N ARG A 99 72.71 1.74 -8.18
CA ARG A 99 72.23 2.86 -9.04
C ARG A 99 72.07 2.43 -10.50
N SER A 100 71.08 2.99 -11.22
CA SER A 100 71.27 3.76 -12.48
C SER A 100 69.97 3.93 -13.30
N GLY A 101 69.94 4.93 -14.20
CA GLY A 101 69.06 4.95 -15.38
C GLY A 101 67.64 5.49 -15.16
N GLY A 102 67.41 6.77 -15.45
CA GLY A 102 66.07 7.36 -15.38
C GLY A 102 65.26 7.24 -16.67
N ARG A 103 63.95 7.45 -16.56
CA ARG A 103 63.09 8.10 -17.57
C ARG A 103 61.81 8.59 -16.88
N ASN A 104 61.54 9.89 -16.98
CA ASN A 104 60.29 10.46 -16.46
C ASN A 104 59.10 9.90 -17.25
N GLY A 105 58.04 9.56 -16.53
CA GLY A 105 56.79 9.06 -17.08
C GLY A 105 55.66 9.36 -16.10
N GLU A 106 55.31 10.64 -15.98
CA GLU A 106 54.17 11.09 -15.17
C GLU A 106 52.88 10.48 -15.73
N ARG A 107 52.41 9.41 -15.09
CA ARG A 107 51.05 8.91 -15.30
C ARG A 107 50.08 9.82 -14.57
N GLY A 108 49.77 10.95 -15.20
CA GLY A 108 48.72 11.85 -14.76
C GLY A 108 47.41 11.07 -14.64
N ASN A 109 46.87 11.03 -13.42
CA ASN A 109 45.61 10.34 -13.11
C ASN A 109 44.43 11.19 -13.60
N ALA A 110 44.24 11.24 -14.92
CA ALA A 110 43.18 12.01 -15.55
C ALA A 110 41.82 11.39 -15.21
N ARG A 111 41.08 12.08 -14.32
CA ARG A 111 39.64 11.81 -14.14
C ARG A 111 38.96 11.86 -15.51
N PRO A 112 38.04 10.93 -15.84
CA PRO A 112 37.32 11.00 -17.11
C PRO A 112 36.60 12.35 -17.19
N SER A 113 36.91 13.14 -18.22
CA SER A 113 36.27 14.43 -18.44
C SER A 113 34.78 14.22 -18.64
N ALA A 114 33.95 14.88 -17.83
CA ALA A 114 32.51 14.86 -18.01
C ALA A 114 32.18 15.26 -19.47
N ALA A 115 31.43 14.42 -20.17
CA ALA A 115 31.06 14.69 -21.55
C ALA A 115 30.35 16.05 -21.63
N VAL A 116 30.82 16.93 -22.53
CA VAL A 116 30.23 18.26 -22.72
C VAL A 116 28.85 18.07 -23.34
N ILE A 117 27.80 18.18 -22.51
CA ILE A 117 26.42 18.16 -22.97
C ILE A 117 26.13 19.54 -23.58
N ASN A 118 26.12 19.61 -24.91
CA ASN A 118 25.65 20.79 -25.64
C ASN A 118 24.13 20.91 -25.50
N ALA A 119 23.68 21.45 -24.37
CA ALA A 119 22.28 21.81 -24.11
C ALA A 119 22.07 23.33 -24.34
N PRO A 120 20.86 23.79 -24.69
CA PRO A 120 20.51 25.21 -24.80
C PRO A 120 20.44 25.98 -23.46
N VAL A 121 20.84 25.33 -22.36
CA VAL A 121 20.83 25.84 -20.98
C VAL A 121 22.07 25.32 -20.25
N ALA A 122 22.70 26.13 -19.39
CA ALA A 122 23.79 25.66 -18.53
C ALA A 122 23.35 25.43 -17.08
N LYS A 123 24.14 24.65 -16.34
CA LYS A 123 23.93 24.42 -14.91
C LYS A 123 24.30 25.68 -14.10
N ASN A 124 23.52 25.96 -13.06
CA ASN A 124 23.58 27.13 -12.17
C ASN A 124 23.21 28.47 -12.85
N GLU A 125 22.58 28.44 -14.03
CA GLU A 125 22.00 29.63 -14.67
C GLU A 125 20.50 29.75 -14.36
N GLU A 126 20.02 30.99 -14.36
CA GLU A 126 18.61 31.31 -14.17
C GLU A 126 17.89 31.53 -15.50
N TYR A 127 16.67 31.01 -15.60
CA TYR A 127 15.80 31.18 -16.75
C TYR A 127 14.38 31.57 -16.30
N ILE A 128 13.67 32.34 -17.12
CA ILE A 128 12.22 32.51 -16.99
C ILE A 128 11.56 31.48 -17.89
N VAL A 129 10.62 30.71 -17.35
CA VAL A 129 9.88 29.67 -18.06
C VAL A 129 8.38 29.76 -17.80
N ASP A 130 7.60 29.54 -18.84
CA ASP A 130 6.18 29.22 -18.73
C ASP A 130 6.02 27.72 -18.43
N ILE A 131 5.20 27.39 -17.43
CA ILE A 131 4.91 26.02 -17.02
C ILE A 131 3.65 25.55 -17.74
N ILE A 132 3.82 24.58 -18.65
CA ILE A 132 2.78 24.13 -19.59
C ILE A 132 2.04 22.86 -19.14
N GLY A 133 2.56 22.15 -18.14
CA GLY A 133 2.04 20.86 -17.70
C GLY A 133 2.78 20.32 -16.47
N LEU A 134 2.53 19.06 -16.13
CA LEU A 134 3.13 18.34 -15.00
C LEU A 134 3.63 16.96 -15.45
N THR A 135 4.72 16.49 -14.86
CA THR A 135 5.16 15.08 -14.97
C THR A 135 4.25 14.17 -14.15
N HIS A 136 4.40 12.85 -14.30
CA HIS A 136 3.75 11.86 -13.45
C HIS A 136 4.18 11.96 -11.96
N ASP A 137 5.36 12.53 -11.71
CA ASP A 137 5.88 12.82 -10.36
C ASP A 137 5.43 14.20 -9.81
N GLY A 138 4.59 14.94 -10.55
CA GLY A 138 4.07 16.24 -10.12
C GLY A 138 5.08 17.38 -10.22
N GLU A 139 6.13 17.23 -11.04
CA GLU A 139 7.07 18.31 -11.35
C GLU A 139 6.53 19.16 -12.52
N GLY A 140 6.59 20.48 -12.39
CA GLY A 140 6.17 21.42 -13.44
C GLY A 140 7.03 21.27 -14.69
N VAL A 141 6.41 21.12 -15.86
CA VAL A 141 7.11 21.04 -17.15
C VAL A 141 7.19 22.45 -17.74
N GLY A 142 8.39 23.03 -17.74
CA GLY A 142 8.70 24.29 -18.40
C GLY A 142 9.61 24.10 -19.61
N ARG A 143 9.72 25.13 -20.47
CA ARG A 143 10.67 25.16 -21.59
C ARG A 143 11.51 26.43 -21.58
N ALA A 144 12.84 26.27 -21.54
CA ALA A 144 13.81 27.36 -21.71
C ALA A 144 14.59 27.14 -23.01
N ASN A 145 14.61 28.11 -23.92
CA ASN A 145 15.29 27.97 -25.23
C ASN A 145 14.91 26.69 -26.02
N GLY A 146 13.65 26.25 -25.90
CA GLY A 146 13.13 25.00 -26.48
C GLY A 146 13.51 23.72 -25.71
N PHE A 147 14.38 23.80 -24.71
CA PHE A 147 14.82 22.68 -23.88
C PHE A 147 13.88 22.48 -22.68
N THR A 148 13.50 21.23 -22.41
CA THR A 148 12.58 20.89 -21.31
C THR A 148 13.27 20.99 -19.95
N LEU A 149 12.65 21.69 -19.01
CA LEU A 149 13.05 21.74 -17.60
C LEU A 149 11.92 21.21 -16.73
N PHE A 150 12.24 20.27 -15.84
CA PHE A 150 11.35 19.83 -14.76
C PHE A 150 11.59 20.70 -13.52
N VAL A 151 10.52 21.27 -12.99
CA VAL A 151 10.54 22.32 -11.96
C VAL A 151 9.68 21.87 -10.78
N HIS A 152 10.32 21.33 -9.75
CA HIS A 152 9.61 20.87 -8.56
C HIS A 152 8.86 22.03 -7.86
N GLY A 153 7.58 21.81 -7.55
CA GLY A 153 6.71 22.77 -6.87
C GLY A 153 6.10 23.88 -7.73
N ALA A 154 6.29 23.82 -9.06
CA ALA A 154 5.67 24.73 -10.03
C ALA A 154 4.45 24.06 -10.71
N LEU A 155 3.41 24.85 -11.02
CA LEU A 155 2.12 24.37 -11.51
C LEU A 155 1.82 24.85 -12.95
N PRO A 156 0.94 24.17 -13.70
CA PRO A 156 0.51 24.63 -15.02
C PRO A 156 -0.14 26.02 -14.97
N GLY A 157 0.15 26.84 -15.98
CA GLY A 157 -0.31 28.22 -16.08
C GLY A 157 0.54 29.23 -15.33
N GLU A 158 1.70 28.83 -14.80
CA GLU A 158 2.63 29.72 -14.09
C GLU A 158 3.76 30.23 -14.97
N LYS A 159 4.23 31.44 -14.65
CA LYS A 159 5.51 31.97 -15.14
C LYS A 159 6.48 32.01 -13.97
N ALA A 160 7.59 31.30 -14.10
CA ALA A 160 8.53 31.05 -13.01
C ALA A 160 9.96 31.44 -13.38
N ARG A 161 10.69 32.04 -12.43
CA ARG A 161 12.16 32.16 -12.48
C ARG A 161 12.76 30.93 -11.81
N VAL A 162 13.60 30.20 -12.55
CA VAL A 162 14.11 28.88 -12.17
C VAL A 162 15.62 28.78 -12.33
N LEU A 163 16.29 28.10 -11.40
CA LEU A 163 17.73 27.85 -11.41
C LEU A 163 18.02 26.43 -11.89
N VAL A 164 18.77 26.25 -12.98
CA VAL A 164 19.06 24.92 -13.54
C VAL A 164 20.03 24.16 -12.63
N MET A 165 19.55 23.14 -11.92
CA MET A 165 20.33 22.35 -10.97
C MET A 165 21.11 21.22 -11.64
N LYS A 166 20.55 20.64 -12.73
CA LYS A 166 21.10 19.45 -13.39
C LYS A 166 20.68 19.45 -14.86
N VAL A 167 21.65 19.30 -15.76
CA VAL A 167 21.40 19.13 -17.20
C VAL A 167 21.61 17.66 -17.57
N LYS A 168 20.67 17.08 -18.32
CA LYS A 168 20.77 15.76 -18.96
C LYS A 168 20.81 15.94 -20.49
N LYS A 169 20.91 14.86 -21.24
CA LYS A 169 21.04 14.88 -22.72
C LYS A 169 19.88 15.60 -23.43
N GLN A 170 18.67 15.59 -22.86
CA GLN A 170 17.42 16.00 -23.54
C GLN A 170 16.46 16.83 -22.68
N TYR A 171 16.73 16.92 -21.38
CA TYR A 171 15.94 17.67 -20.40
C TYR A 171 16.86 18.09 -19.24
N GLY A 172 16.37 18.94 -18.34
CA GLY A 172 17.07 19.31 -17.11
C GLY A 172 16.11 19.34 -15.92
N TYR A 173 16.68 19.44 -14.73
CA TYR A 173 15.97 19.74 -13.49
C TYR A 173 16.35 21.15 -13.05
N ALA A 174 15.35 21.95 -12.69
CA ALA A 174 15.53 23.29 -12.18
C ALA A 174 14.79 23.49 -10.86
N LYS A 175 15.37 24.32 -9.98
CA LYS A 175 14.76 24.73 -8.72
C LYS A 175 13.93 25.99 -8.97
N LEU A 176 12.67 25.98 -8.54
CA LEU A 176 11.84 27.18 -8.47
C LEU A 176 12.49 28.21 -7.53
N LEU A 177 12.81 29.41 -8.04
CA LEU A 177 13.29 30.53 -7.23
C LEU A 177 12.15 31.48 -6.86
N GLU A 178 11.35 31.85 -7.86
CA GLU A 178 10.32 32.89 -7.75
C GLU A 178 9.18 32.62 -8.74
N LEU A 179 7.95 32.91 -8.33
CA LEU A 179 6.77 32.92 -9.20
C LEU A 179 6.50 34.35 -9.63
N ILE A 180 6.53 34.59 -10.95
CA ILE A 180 6.25 35.88 -11.58
C ILE A 180 4.74 35.99 -11.85
N GLU A 181 4.13 34.89 -12.30
CA GLU A 181 2.68 34.73 -12.45
C GLU A 181 2.27 33.40 -11.79
N THR A 182 1.27 33.44 -10.91
CA THR A 182 0.79 32.29 -10.13
C THR A 182 -0.46 31.68 -10.75
N SER A 183 -0.57 30.35 -10.70
CA SER A 183 -1.75 29.64 -11.19
C SER A 183 -2.97 29.94 -10.30
N PRO A 184 -4.20 30.08 -10.85
CA PRO A 184 -5.40 30.20 -10.03
C PRO A 184 -5.66 28.95 -9.17
N ASP A 185 -5.07 27.81 -9.54
CA ASP A 185 -5.14 26.56 -8.78
C ASP A 185 -4.06 26.45 -7.68
N ARG A 186 -3.18 27.45 -7.51
CA ARG A 186 -2.18 27.42 -6.43
C ARG A 186 -2.80 27.74 -5.08
N VAL A 187 -2.50 26.89 -4.09
CA VAL A 187 -2.80 27.13 -2.67
C VAL A 187 -1.53 27.05 -1.82
N GLY A 188 -1.60 27.57 -0.59
CA GLY A 188 -0.54 27.35 0.40
C GLY A 188 -0.59 25.91 0.90
N ALA A 189 0.53 25.19 0.83
CA ALA A 189 0.64 23.86 1.43
C ALA A 189 0.59 23.97 2.97
N PRO A 190 -0.38 23.35 3.66
CA PRO A 190 -0.57 23.55 5.10
C PRO A 190 0.41 22.76 5.97
N CYS A 191 1.07 21.72 5.44
CA CYS A 191 2.06 20.97 6.19
C CYS A 191 3.41 21.70 6.24
N GLU A 192 3.89 22.01 7.44
CA GLU A 192 5.14 22.76 7.66
C GLU A 192 6.37 22.11 7.02
N ILE A 193 6.44 20.78 7.04
CA ILE A 193 7.54 19.99 6.46
C ILE A 193 7.35 19.64 4.97
N TYR A 194 6.30 20.15 4.32
CA TYR A 194 5.92 19.81 2.94
C TYR A 194 7.09 19.92 1.93
N LYS A 195 7.93 20.96 2.05
CA LYS A 195 9.08 21.20 1.15
C LYS A 195 10.26 20.24 1.36
N GLN A 196 10.19 19.33 2.33
CA GLN A 196 11.28 18.42 2.71
C GLN A 196 10.83 16.95 2.66
N CYS A 197 9.60 16.68 3.13
CA CYS A 197 9.01 15.35 3.24
C CYS A 197 8.71 14.74 1.87
N GLY A 198 9.17 13.51 1.62
CA GLY A 198 8.85 12.78 0.37
C GLY A 198 7.40 12.26 0.27
N GLY A 199 6.57 12.45 1.30
CA GLY A 199 5.24 11.80 1.42
C GLY A 199 4.09 12.47 0.67
N CYS A 200 4.20 13.75 0.29
CA CYS A 200 3.16 14.48 -0.46
C CYS A 200 3.81 15.34 -1.55
N GLN A 201 3.15 15.46 -2.70
CA GLN A 201 3.69 16.17 -3.88
C GLN A 201 2.77 17.27 -4.40
N LEU A 202 1.49 17.30 -4.00
CA LEU A 202 0.47 18.18 -4.57
C LEU A 202 -0.23 19.11 -3.55
N GLN A 203 0.23 19.22 -2.29
CA GLN A 203 -0.43 20.12 -1.30
C GLN A 203 -0.44 21.61 -1.70
N HIS A 204 0.39 22.00 -2.68
CA HIS A 204 0.44 23.37 -3.20
C HIS A 204 -0.57 23.64 -4.34
N MET A 205 -1.39 22.63 -4.69
CA MET A 205 -2.44 22.66 -5.70
C MET A 205 -3.81 22.48 -5.04
N SER A 206 -4.81 23.25 -5.47
CA SER A 206 -6.21 23.14 -5.02
C SER A 206 -6.74 21.71 -5.21
N TYR A 207 -7.62 21.25 -4.33
CA TYR A 207 -8.04 19.85 -4.35
C TYR A 207 -8.80 19.50 -5.64
N GLU A 208 -9.68 20.39 -6.12
CA GLU A 208 -10.35 20.24 -7.40
C GLU A 208 -9.36 20.10 -8.58
N ALA A 209 -8.26 20.86 -8.57
CA ALA A 209 -7.24 20.76 -9.60
C ALA A 209 -6.45 19.46 -9.53
N GLN A 210 -6.23 18.91 -8.33
CA GLN A 210 -5.66 17.57 -8.18
C GLN A 210 -6.56 16.52 -8.83
N LEU A 211 -7.88 16.58 -8.63
CA LEU A 211 -8.85 15.67 -9.26
C LEU A 211 -8.85 15.83 -10.78
N ARG A 212 -8.90 17.07 -11.31
CA ARG A 212 -8.82 17.33 -12.76
C ARG A 212 -7.51 16.78 -13.36
N TRP A 213 -6.39 16.99 -12.68
CA TRP A 213 -5.08 16.51 -13.11
C TRP A 213 -4.99 14.97 -13.07
N LYS A 214 -5.49 14.32 -12.02
CA LYS A 214 -5.52 12.85 -11.91
C LYS A 214 -6.35 12.22 -13.03
N ARG A 215 -7.52 12.78 -13.36
CA ARG A 215 -8.29 12.35 -14.54
C ARG A 215 -7.46 12.51 -15.82
N GLN A 216 -6.87 13.67 -16.07
CA GLN A 216 -6.08 13.89 -17.29
C GLN A 216 -4.89 12.94 -17.37
N HIS A 217 -4.23 12.65 -16.25
CA HIS A 217 -3.12 11.71 -16.20
C HIS A 217 -3.53 10.29 -16.62
N VAL A 218 -4.74 9.85 -16.26
CA VAL A 218 -5.31 8.58 -16.75
C VAL A 218 -5.58 8.66 -18.25
N VAL A 219 -6.30 9.68 -18.72
CA VAL A 219 -6.61 9.92 -20.14
C VAL A 219 -5.34 9.89 -21.00
N ASP A 220 -4.32 10.66 -20.63
CA ASP A 220 -3.09 10.77 -21.40
C ASP A 220 -2.34 9.42 -21.47
N ASN A 221 -2.42 8.55 -20.45
CA ASN A 221 -1.87 7.19 -20.52
C ASN A 221 -2.68 6.26 -21.43
N LEU A 222 -4.02 6.27 -21.35
CA LEU A 222 -4.89 5.45 -22.19
C LEU A 222 -4.69 5.78 -23.69
N VAL A 223 -4.60 7.06 -24.03
CA VAL A 223 -4.36 7.51 -25.42
C VAL A 223 -2.91 7.24 -25.85
N ARG A 224 -1.92 7.58 -25.01
CA ARG A 224 -0.50 7.50 -25.41
C ARG A 224 0.06 6.08 -25.40
N ILE A 225 -0.24 5.28 -24.38
CA ILE A 225 0.28 3.92 -24.23
C ILE A 225 -0.73 2.92 -24.80
N GLY A 226 -1.97 2.95 -24.30
CA GLY A 226 -3.01 1.99 -24.68
C GLY A 226 -3.55 2.14 -26.10
N LYS A 227 -3.30 3.30 -26.75
CA LYS A 227 -3.83 3.67 -28.07
C LYS A 227 -5.36 3.70 -28.14
N LEU A 228 -6.00 3.84 -26.98
CA LEU A 228 -7.46 3.87 -26.87
C LEU A 228 -7.99 5.26 -27.24
N HIS A 229 -9.18 5.30 -27.85
CA HIS A 229 -9.87 6.54 -28.14
C HIS A 229 -10.73 6.94 -26.93
N VAL A 230 -10.47 8.09 -26.31
CA VAL A 230 -11.25 8.58 -25.16
C VAL A 230 -12.32 9.57 -25.63
N GLU A 231 -13.53 9.50 -25.08
CA GLU A 231 -14.61 10.42 -25.42
C GLU A 231 -14.25 11.88 -25.08
N GLY A 232 -14.58 12.82 -25.98
CA GLY A 232 -14.32 14.25 -25.84
C GLY A 232 -12.87 14.68 -26.10
N GLU A 233 -11.92 13.75 -26.17
CA GLU A 233 -10.50 14.02 -26.38
C GLU A 233 -10.13 13.91 -27.86
N THR A 234 -10.09 15.04 -28.57
CA THR A 234 -9.45 15.05 -29.90
C THR A 234 -7.98 14.68 -29.74
N ALA A 235 -7.54 13.61 -30.41
CA ALA A 235 -6.15 13.16 -30.38
C ALA A 235 -5.18 14.34 -30.60
N LYS A 236 -4.53 14.80 -29.53
CA LYS A 236 -3.64 15.96 -29.55
C LYS A 236 -2.60 15.73 -30.66
N PRO A 237 -2.37 16.69 -31.58
CA PRO A 237 -1.38 16.51 -32.63
C PRO A 237 -0.04 16.19 -31.98
N ARG A 238 0.75 15.29 -32.57
CA ARG A 238 2.04 14.82 -32.02
C ARG A 238 3.01 15.98 -31.81
N VAL A 239 2.91 16.66 -30.68
CA VAL A 239 4.03 17.38 -30.08
C VAL A 239 5.11 16.34 -29.86
N LYS A 240 6.35 16.65 -30.23
CA LYS A 240 7.51 15.85 -29.81
C LYS A 240 7.76 16.10 -28.32
N GLU A 241 6.83 15.63 -27.50
CA GLU A 241 6.96 15.61 -26.05
C GLU A 241 7.77 14.41 -25.62
N PHE A 242 8.67 14.66 -24.67
CA PHE A 242 9.68 13.71 -24.29
C PHE A 242 9.04 12.62 -23.45
N ASP A 243 9.33 11.37 -23.79
CA ASP A 243 8.84 10.22 -23.04
C ASP A 243 9.55 10.17 -21.68
N ALA A 244 8.99 10.88 -20.69
CA ALA A 244 9.58 11.06 -19.36
C ALA A 244 9.76 9.74 -18.59
N GLN A 245 9.14 8.66 -19.07
CA GLN A 245 9.20 7.32 -18.51
C GLN A 245 10.35 6.46 -19.05
N ALA A 246 10.99 6.85 -20.17
CA ALA A 246 12.11 6.14 -20.79
C ALA A 246 13.45 6.26 -20.01
N VAL A 247 13.37 6.53 -18.70
CA VAL A 247 14.53 6.70 -17.78
C VAL A 247 14.34 5.91 -16.46
N GLY A 248 13.26 5.13 -16.34
CA GLY A 248 12.95 4.33 -15.14
C GLY A 248 13.40 2.87 -15.20
N ASP A 249 13.11 2.17 -16.30
CA ASP A 249 13.31 0.72 -16.41
C ASP A 249 14.44 0.36 -17.39
N GLU A 250 15.55 -0.16 -16.86
CA GLU A 250 16.49 -0.96 -17.64
C GLU A 250 16.15 -2.45 -17.50
N ILE A 251 16.18 -3.17 -18.63
CA ILE A 251 16.03 -4.63 -18.80
C ILE A 251 14.59 -5.18 -18.68
N VAL A 252 13.85 -5.11 -19.80
CA VAL A 252 13.07 -6.28 -20.27
C VAL A 252 13.42 -6.53 -21.73
N ASN A 253 14.21 -7.57 -21.99
CA ASN A 253 14.74 -7.87 -23.31
C ASN A 253 13.87 -8.96 -23.96
N VAL A 254 12.93 -8.58 -24.83
CA VAL A 254 12.13 -9.53 -25.63
C VAL A 254 12.37 -9.26 -27.11
N SER A 255 13.17 -10.14 -27.72
CA SER A 255 13.44 -10.11 -29.16
C SER A 255 12.25 -10.67 -29.94
N ALA A 256 11.51 -9.80 -30.63
CA ALA A 256 10.54 -10.18 -31.64
C ALA A 256 10.88 -9.49 -32.97
N SER A 257 11.52 -10.25 -33.87
CA SER A 257 11.75 -9.83 -35.25
C SER A 257 10.50 -10.07 -36.10
N ALA A 258 9.88 -9.00 -36.60
CA ALA A 258 8.89 -9.07 -37.66
C ALA A 258 9.08 -7.89 -38.62
N GLU A 259 9.42 -8.20 -39.87
CA GLU A 259 9.64 -7.20 -40.91
C GLU A 259 8.30 -6.62 -41.37
N ALA A 260 8.23 -5.29 -41.52
CA ALA A 260 7.05 -4.62 -42.02
C ALA A 260 6.89 -4.85 -43.53
N SER A 261 5.95 -5.69 -43.93
CA SER A 261 5.42 -5.69 -45.30
C SER A 261 4.09 -4.93 -45.31
N ALA A 262 4.06 -3.82 -46.05
CA ALA A 262 2.86 -3.02 -46.22
C ALA A 262 1.90 -3.72 -47.18
N SER A 263 0.71 -4.08 -46.70
CA SER A 263 -0.43 -4.38 -47.56
C SER A 263 -1.64 -3.56 -47.12
N SER A 264 -2.42 -3.10 -48.09
CA SER A 264 -3.53 -2.17 -47.90
C SER A 264 -4.73 -2.88 -47.29
N ALA A 265 -4.99 -2.65 -46.00
CA ALA A 265 -6.24 -3.03 -45.36
C ALA A 265 -7.41 -2.20 -45.92
N ALA A 266 -8.52 -2.87 -46.22
CA ALA A 266 -9.71 -2.25 -46.81
C ALA A 266 -10.41 -1.31 -45.83
N GLN A 267 -11.14 -0.33 -46.37
CA GLN A 267 -12.03 0.54 -45.61
C GLN A 267 -13.24 -0.27 -45.10
N GLY A 268 -13.17 -0.71 -43.85
CA GLY A 268 -14.33 -1.16 -43.09
C GLY A 268 -15.02 0.04 -42.44
N ASP A 269 -16.34 0.14 -42.62
CA ASP A 269 -17.20 1.01 -41.83
C ASP A 269 -17.23 0.50 -40.39
N GLY A 270 -16.50 1.18 -39.51
CA GLY A 270 -16.35 0.79 -38.12
C GLY A 270 -16.34 2.03 -37.23
N SER A 271 -17.44 2.25 -36.52
CA SER A 271 -17.53 3.28 -35.48
C SER A 271 -16.44 3.02 -34.44
N VAL A 272 -15.47 3.95 -34.32
CA VAL A 272 -14.38 3.85 -33.34
C VAL A 272 -14.99 3.82 -31.95
N HIS A 273 -14.76 2.73 -31.22
CA HIS A 273 -15.21 2.58 -29.85
C HIS A 273 -14.53 3.64 -28.96
N SER A 274 -15.30 4.49 -28.30
CA SER A 274 -14.80 5.51 -27.39
C SER A 274 -14.92 5.08 -25.93
N VAL A 275 -13.80 5.11 -25.21
CA VAL A 275 -13.75 4.87 -23.76
C VAL A 275 -14.28 6.10 -23.02
N VAL A 276 -15.22 5.91 -22.10
CA VAL A 276 -15.66 6.95 -21.16
C VAL A 276 -14.65 7.02 -20.01
N VAL A 277 -14.12 8.22 -19.73
CA VAL A 277 -13.28 8.43 -18.53
C VAL A 277 -13.99 9.42 -17.62
N HIS A 278 -14.50 8.93 -16.50
CA HIS A 278 -15.27 9.68 -15.53
C HIS A 278 -14.43 10.75 -14.80
N PRO A 279 -15.07 11.75 -14.17
CA PRO A 279 -14.41 12.60 -13.17
C PRO A 279 -13.74 11.73 -12.09
N THR A 280 -12.57 12.16 -11.61
CA THR A 280 -11.91 11.47 -10.48
C THR A 280 -12.78 11.57 -9.24
N VAL A 281 -13.15 10.43 -8.67
CA VAL A 281 -13.85 10.36 -7.37
C VAL A 281 -12.90 10.90 -6.30
N GLY A 282 -13.32 11.97 -5.63
CA GLY A 282 -12.54 12.64 -4.58
C GLY A 282 -13.07 12.38 -3.17
N MET A 283 -12.45 13.01 -2.19
CA MET A 283 -12.88 13.07 -0.79
C MET A 283 -13.44 14.46 -0.45
N ASP A 284 -14.53 14.51 0.32
CA ASP A 284 -15.04 15.78 0.88
C ASP A 284 -14.01 16.42 1.83
N GLU A 285 -13.38 15.59 2.67
CA GLU A 285 -12.30 15.96 3.59
C GLU A 285 -11.02 15.18 3.24
N PRO A 286 -10.11 15.71 2.39
CA PRO A 286 -8.93 14.97 1.89
C PRO A 286 -7.78 14.79 2.91
N TRP A 287 -8.08 14.88 4.20
CA TRP A 287 -7.10 14.86 5.31
C TRP A 287 -7.36 13.69 6.26
N ARG A 288 -6.36 13.36 7.10
CA ARG A 288 -6.44 12.36 8.17
C ARG A 288 -6.90 10.94 7.75
N TYR A 289 -6.88 10.66 6.45
CA TYR A 289 -7.49 9.47 5.85
C TYR A 289 -6.65 8.19 6.01
N ARG A 290 -5.33 8.27 6.22
CA ARG A 290 -4.49 7.07 6.31
C ARG A 290 -4.66 6.35 7.64
N ASN A 291 -5.27 5.17 7.57
CA ASN A 291 -5.43 4.24 8.68
C ASN A 291 -4.11 3.58 9.14
N LYS A 292 -3.07 3.57 8.28
CA LYS A 292 -1.76 2.95 8.53
C LYS A 292 -0.60 3.95 8.47
N ALA A 293 0.20 3.95 9.53
CA ALA A 293 1.49 4.62 9.63
C ALA A 293 2.62 3.62 9.42
N GLN A 294 3.68 4.02 8.70
CA GLN A 294 4.93 3.26 8.59
C GLN A 294 6.08 4.24 8.77
N VAL A 295 6.66 4.27 9.97
CA VAL A 295 7.60 5.31 10.40
C VAL A 295 8.98 4.69 10.60
N PRO A 296 9.98 4.98 9.73
CA PRO A 296 11.37 4.67 10.02
C PRO A 296 11.82 5.39 11.28
N ILE A 297 12.61 4.69 12.10
CA ILE A 297 13.14 5.22 13.37
C ILE A 297 14.65 5.39 13.24
N GLY A 298 15.17 6.51 13.73
CA GLY A 298 16.60 6.81 13.80
C GLY A 298 16.99 7.32 15.18
N MET A 299 18.27 7.60 15.37
CA MET A 299 18.78 8.33 16.53
C MET A 299 18.90 9.82 16.17
N ALA A 300 18.54 10.72 17.09
CA ALA A 300 18.91 12.12 16.98
C ALA A 300 20.43 12.26 16.97
N ILE A 301 20.97 13.10 16.08
CA ILE A 301 22.35 13.57 16.20
C ILE A 301 22.41 14.44 17.46
N ALA A 302 23.25 14.06 18.41
CA ALA A 302 23.30 14.73 19.70
C ALA A 302 24.09 16.03 19.62
N ASP A 303 23.40 17.18 19.61
CA ASP A 303 23.96 18.48 19.99
C ASP A 303 24.08 18.59 21.53
N LEU A 304 24.62 17.55 22.19
CA LEU A 304 24.76 17.46 23.64
C LEU A 304 26.24 17.34 24.02
N GLU A 305 26.74 18.35 24.75
CA GLU A 305 28.14 18.48 25.15
C GLU A 305 28.66 17.29 25.99
N ASP A 306 27.75 16.53 26.61
CA ASP A 306 28.05 15.43 27.55
C ASP A 306 28.09 14.02 26.91
N GLY A 307 27.94 13.90 25.59
CA GLY A 307 28.12 12.61 24.88
C GLY A 307 27.07 11.53 25.16
N ALA A 308 25.89 11.92 25.68
CA ALA A 308 24.73 11.04 25.75
C ALA A 308 24.23 10.68 24.33
N ALA A 309 23.76 9.45 24.13
CA ALA A 309 23.05 9.09 22.90
C ALA A 309 21.78 9.94 22.75
N GLY A 310 21.54 10.49 21.57
CA GLY A 310 20.32 11.25 21.28
C GLY A 310 19.06 10.40 21.41
N GLY A 311 17.90 11.04 21.53
CA GLY A 311 16.62 10.33 21.59
C GLY A 311 16.24 9.65 20.27
N LEU A 312 15.25 8.75 20.32
CA LEU A 312 14.65 8.17 19.12
C LEU A 312 13.89 9.25 18.34
N ILE A 313 14.25 9.42 17.07
CA ILE A 313 13.53 10.25 16.10
C ILE A 313 12.76 9.36 15.12
N GLY A 314 11.70 9.89 14.53
CA GLY A 314 10.90 9.15 13.57
C GLY A 314 9.87 10.04 12.88
N GLY A 315 9.78 9.85 11.56
CA GLY A 315 8.89 10.59 10.68
C GLY A 315 8.97 10.02 9.26
N PHE A 316 9.25 10.87 8.27
CA PHE A 316 9.44 10.42 6.88
C PHE A 316 10.84 10.69 6.38
N TYR A 317 11.26 9.91 5.39
CA TYR A 317 12.46 10.20 4.63
C TYR A 317 12.33 11.50 3.83
N ALA A 318 13.39 12.31 3.84
CA ALA A 318 13.52 13.48 2.99
C ALA A 318 13.64 13.06 1.52
N GLN A 319 12.98 13.80 0.62
CA GLN A 319 12.86 13.45 -0.80
C GLN A 319 14.21 13.05 -1.44
N GLY A 320 14.29 11.83 -1.96
CA GLY A 320 15.48 11.30 -2.62
C GLY A 320 16.64 10.88 -1.69
N SER A 321 16.37 10.57 -0.42
CA SER A 321 17.36 10.12 0.57
C SER A 321 16.74 9.18 1.61
N HIS A 322 17.56 8.53 2.45
CA HIS A 322 17.11 7.87 3.70
C HIS A 322 17.28 8.76 4.95
N ARG A 323 17.43 10.08 4.78
CA ARG A 323 17.53 11.00 5.92
C ARG A 323 16.16 11.22 6.53
N ILE A 324 15.95 10.76 7.77
CA ILE A 324 14.70 10.94 8.50
C ILE A 324 14.50 12.42 8.85
N ILE A 325 13.31 12.93 8.55
CA ILE A 325 12.77 14.19 9.08
C ILE A 325 11.94 13.81 10.29
N ASP A 326 12.39 14.16 11.49
CA ASP A 326 11.61 13.95 12.70
C ASP A 326 10.36 14.83 12.69
N MET A 327 9.25 14.30 13.20
CA MET A 327 7.97 15.00 13.22
C MET A 327 7.05 14.49 14.32
N ASP A 328 6.10 15.33 14.71
CA ASP A 328 5.06 15.01 15.69
C ASP A 328 3.69 14.70 15.07
N ALA A 329 3.40 15.15 13.85
CA ALA A 329 2.09 14.95 13.22
C ALA A 329 2.15 14.97 11.69
N CYS A 330 1.38 14.09 11.03
CA CYS A 330 1.23 14.04 9.57
C CYS A 330 -0.22 14.27 9.16
N LEU A 331 -0.51 15.39 8.48
CA LEU A 331 -1.88 15.82 8.16
C LEU A 331 -2.71 14.80 7.34
N ILE A 332 -2.08 13.85 6.64
CA ILE A 332 -2.77 12.77 5.91
C ILE A 332 -2.92 11.47 6.71
N GLN A 333 -2.31 11.36 7.89
CA GLN A 333 -2.46 10.22 8.79
C GLN A 333 -3.54 10.46 9.83
N HIS A 334 -4.25 9.39 10.19
CA HIS A 334 -5.19 9.40 11.31
C HIS A 334 -4.47 9.81 12.62
N GLU A 335 -5.08 10.69 13.42
CA GLU A 335 -4.37 11.42 14.50
C GLU A 335 -3.84 10.49 15.60
N ARG A 336 -4.55 9.37 15.86
CA ARG A 336 -4.09 8.34 16.80
C ARG A 336 -2.77 7.70 16.38
N ASN A 337 -2.49 7.60 15.08
CA ASN A 337 -1.20 7.06 14.61
C ASN A 337 -0.04 8.00 14.98
N ASP A 338 -0.23 9.31 14.81
CA ASP A 338 0.75 10.35 15.19
C ASP A 338 1.04 10.29 16.71
N GLU A 339 -0.02 10.17 17.52
CA GLU A 339 0.07 10.03 18.98
C GLU A 339 0.81 8.77 19.41
N VAL A 340 0.41 7.60 18.90
CA VAL A 340 1.07 6.31 19.19
C VAL A 340 2.56 6.38 18.88
N VAL A 341 2.95 6.87 17.70
CA VAL A 341 4.36 6.99 17.29
C VAL A 341 5.15 7.86 18.28
N ARG A 342 4.61 9.02 18.68
CA ARG A 342 5.25 9.92 19.66
C ARG A 342 5.49 9.23 21.01
N HIS A 343 4.50 8.50 21.50
CA HIS A 343 4.61 7.74 22.75
C HIS A 343 5.63 6.60 22.65
N ILE A 344 5.69 5.88 21.51
CA ILE A 344 6.68 4.83 21.27
C ILE A 344 8.11 5.40 21.22
N LYS A 345 8.33 6.53 20.52
CA LYS A 345 9.64 7.23 20.49
C LYS A 345 10.09 7.61 21.91
N ARG A 346 9.21 8.24 22.69
CA ARG A 346 9.50 8.67 24.07
C ARG A 346 9.84 7.50 24.98
N ILE A 347 8.96 6.50 25.06
CA ILE A 347 9.14 5.34 25.96
C ILE A 347 10.36 4.50 25.53
N GLY A 348 10.58 4.31 24.22
CA GLY A 348 11.76 3.60 23.73
C GLY A 348 13.06 4.31 24.12
N THR A 349 13.09 5.64 24.06
CA THR A 349 14.23 6.45 24.52
C THR A 349 14.47 6.28 26.02
N GLU A 350 13.42 6.38 26.84
CA GLU A 350 13.48 6.21 28.31
C GLU A 350 13.99 4.82 28.73
N LEU A 351 13.75 3.79 27.91
CA LEU A 351 14.19 2.42 28.15
C LEU A 351 15.53 2.05 27.50
N GLY A 352 16.20 3.00 26.87
CA GLY A 352 17.51 2.80 26.23
C GLY A 352 17.46 1.97 24.94
N ILE A 353 16.31 1.93 24.24
CA ILE A 353 16.18 1.27 22.94
C ILE A 353 16.95 2.07 21.89
N THR A 354 17.77 1.39 21.09
CA THR A 354 18.51 1.98 19.98
C THR A 354 17.78 1.77 18.65
N ALA A 355 17.76 2.82 17.82
CA ALA A 355 17.33 2.70 16.43
C ALA A 355 18.35 1.90 15.61
N TYR A 356 17.89 1.29 14.52
CA TYR A 356 18.74 0.60 13.56
C TYR A 356 19.48 1.57 12.64
N GLU A 357 20.76 1.31 12.38
CA GLU A 357 21.62 2.10 11.50
C GLU A 357 22.01 1.26 10.27
N GLU A 358 21.52 1.65 9.10
CA GLU A 358 21.72 0.92 7.83
C GLU A 358 23.21 0.73 7.50
N GLU A 359 24.05 1.76 7.65
CA GLU A 359 25.47 1.71 7.29
C GLU A 359 26.30 0.74 8.13
N SER A 360 25.95 0.53 9.41
CA SER A 360 26.69 -0.36 10.32
C SER A 360 26.01 -1.69 10.60
N GLY A 361 24.72 -1.83 10.22
CA GLY A 361 23.88 -2.98 10.52
C GLY A 361 23.55 -3.15 12.01
N ARG A 362 23.82 -2.14 12.85
CA ARG A 362 23.67 -2.18 14.31
C ARG A 362 22.37 -1.53 14.77
N GLY A 363 22.08 -1.64 16.06
CA GLY A 363 20.85 -1.14 16.67
C GLY A 363 19.66 -2.06 16.45
N LEU A 364 18.52 -1.74 17.07
CA LEU A 364 17.38 -2.66 17.19
C LEU A 364 16.16 -2.19 16.41
N LEU A 365 15.60 -1.02 16.73
CA LEU A 365 14.29 -0.60 16.20
C LEU A 365 14.46 -0.01 14.79
N ARG A 366 13.98 -0.72 13.76
CA ARG A 366 14.02 -0.25 12.36
C ARG A 366 12.85 0.69 12.07
N HIS A 367 11.64 0.24 12.39
CA HIS A 367 10.40 0.97 12.11
C HIS A 367 9.37 0.78 13.23
N VAL A 368 8.49 1.75 13.36
CA VAL A 368 7.20 1.62 14.06
C VAL A 368 6.11 1.66 13.00
N VAL A 369 5.30 0.61 12.94
CA VAL A 369 4.07 0.59 12.13
C VAL A 369 2.88 0.70 13.08
N VAL A 370 1.94 1.56 12.76
CA VAL A 370 0.66 1.65 13.49
C VAL A 370 -0.46 1.38 12.51
N ARG A 371 -1.42 0.54 12.90
CA ARG A 371 -2.68 0.33 12.16
C ARG A 371 -3.83 0.75 13.06
N THR A 372 -4.71 1.60 12.55
CA THR A 372 -5.99 1.96 13.18
C THR A 372 -7.11 1.31 12.37
N GLY A 373 -8.06 0.62 13.01
CA GLY A 373 -9.36 0.34 12.42
C GLY A 373 -10.17 1.63 12.42
N PHE A 374 -10.50 2.15 11.24
CA PHE A 374 -11.06 3.50 11.09
C PHE A 374 -12.50 3.59 11.59
N VAL A 375 -13.29 2.52 11.45
CA VAL A 375 -14.68 2.46 11.95
C VAL A 375 -14.73 1.98 13.40
N THR A 376 -13.92 0.97 13.74
CA THR A 376 -13.92 0.34 15.08
C THR A 376 -13.14 1.15 16.12
N GLY A 377 -12.15 1.92 15.67
CA GLY A 377 -11.16 2.58 16.52
C GLY A 377 -10.09 1.65 17.09
N GLU A 378 -10.02 0.38 16.71
CA GLU A 378 -9.03 -0.58 17.23
C GLU A 378 -7.60 -0.23 16.78
N LEU A 379 -6.60 -0.49 17.63
CA LEU A 379 -5.21 -0.06 17.41
C LEU A 379 -4.20 -1.19 17.55
N MET A 380 -3.36 -1.34 16.52
CA MET A 380 -2.20 -2.25 16.50
C MET A 380 -0.90 -1.45 16.40
N VAL A 381 0.04 -1.74 17.30
CA VAL A 381 1.42 -1.27 17.24
C VAL A 381 2.32 -2.42 16.82
N VAL A 382 3.09 -2.25 15.73
CA VAL A 382 4.10 -3.22 15.30
C VAL A 382 5.49 -2.60 15.45
N LEU A 383 6.31 -3.22 16.31
CA LEU A 383 7.72 -2.90 16.49
C LEU A 383 8.53 -3.76 15.50
N VAL A 384 9.13 -3.13 14.50
CA VAL A 384 9.96 -3.83 13.50
C VAL A 384 11.41 -3.82 13.98
N THR A 385 11.96 -4.98 14.32
CA THR A 385 13.25 -5.09 15.03
C THR A 385 14.30 -5.91 14.28
N ASN A 386 15.54 -5.40 14.29
CA ASN A 386 16.77 -6.09 13.88
C ASN A 386 17.21 -7.10 14.94
N GLY A 387 16.37 -8.13 15.16
CA GLY A 387 16.60 -9.19 16.12
C GLY A 387 15.35 -9.58 16.91
N THR A 388 15.38 -10.77 17.51
CA THR A 388 14.25 -11.36 18.24
C THR A 388 14.17 -10.89 19.70
N HIS A 389 15.29 -10.50 20.31
CA HIS A 389 15.33 -10.04 21.69
C HIS A 389 15.16 -8.52 21.77
N ILE A 390 14.19 -8.08 22.60
CA ILE A 390 13.96 -6.67 22.91
C ILE A 390 14.41 -6.42 24.36
N PRO A 391 15.38 -5.51 24.62
CA PRO A 391 15.72 -5.07 25.96
C PRO A 391 14.52 -4.44 26.67
N ASN A 392 14.37 -4.67 27.97
CA ASN A 392 13.28 -4.11 28.79
C ASN A 392 11.85 -4.37 28.24
N LYS A 393 11.68 -5.41 27.39
CA LYS A 393 10.43 -5.72 26.64
C LYS A 393 9.16 -5.63 27.48
N ASP A 394 9.13 -6.29 28.64
CA ASP A 394 7.91 -6.35 29.47
C ASP A 394 7.58 -4.98 30.10
N GLN A 395 8.61 -4.19 30.44
CA GLN A 395 8.44 -2.80 30.88
C GLN A 395 7.97 -1.91 29.73
N TRP A 396 8.49 -2.10 28.51
CA TRP A 396 8.05 -1.35 27.33
C TRP A 396 6.56 -1.62 27.02
N ILE A 397 6.16 -2.89 26.99
CA ILE A 397 4.75 -3.30 26.84
C ILE A 397 3.87 -2.66 27.92
N ALA A 398 4.29 -2.72 29.19
CA ALA A 398 3.53 -2.12 30.29
C ALA A 398 3.39 -0.59 30.13
N SER A 399 4.50 0.11 29.84
CA SER A 399 4.51 1.56 29.64
C SER A 399 3.69 2.01 28.43
N ILE A 400 3.70 1.26 27.32
CA ILE A 400 2.83 1.52 26.15
C ILE A 400 1.37 1.45 26.58
N ARG A 401 0.96 0.36 27.22
CA ARG A 401 -0.44 0.14 27.65
C ARG A 401 -0.92 1.14 28.71
N THR A 402 -0.01 1.63 29.55
CA THR A 402 -0.35 2.69 30.53
C THR A 402 -0.51 4.04 29.86
N ALA A 403 0.26 4.34 28.82
CA ALA A 403 0.21 5.63 28.12
C ALA A 403 -0.84 5.68 27.00
N LEU A 404 -1.21 4.53 26.44
CA LEU A 404 -2.13 4.34 25.31
C LEU A 404 -3.10 3.18 25.65
N PRO A 405 -4.05 3.38 26.59
CA PRO A 405 -4.96 2.32 27.05
C PRO A 405 -5.89 1.77 25.95
N GLU A 406 -6.04 2.50 24.85
CA GLU A 406 -6.82 2.13 23.65
C GLU A 406 -6.08 1.18 22.68
N VAL A 407 -4.80 0.86 22.90
CA VAL A 407 -4.09 -0.13 22.09
C VAL A 407 -4.67 -1.53 22.34
N ASN A 408 -5.07 -2.22 21.27
CA ASN A 408 -5.61 -3.58 21.30
C ASN A 408 -4.54 -4.66 21.05
N SER A 409 -3.47 -4.31 20.34
CA SER A 409 -2.43 -5.25 19.91
C SER A 409 -1.05 -4.58 19.91
N ILE A 410 -0.06 -5.28 20.48
CA ILE A 410 1.36 -4.94 20.38
C ILE A 410 2.07 -6.16 19.80
N VAL A 411 2.70 -5.98 18.65
CA VAL A 411 3.32 -7.02 17.83
C VAL A 411 4.79 -6.70 17.61
N GLN A 412 5.64 -7.72 17.57
CA GLN A 412 6.99 -7.65 17.05
C GLN A 412 7.02 -8.26 15.65
N ASN A 413 7.62 -7.58 14.69
CA ASN A 413 8.05 -8.19 13.44
C ASN A 413 9.58 -8.16 13.39
N VAL A 414 10.21 -9.28 13.06
CA VAL A 414 11.66 -9.41 13.08
C VAL A 414 12.19 -9.34 11.66
N ASN A 415 13.06 -8.36 11.41
CA ASN A 415 13.72 -8.17 10.13
C ASN A 415 15.20 -7.84 10.35
N THR A 416 16.06 -8.82 10.07
CA THR A 416 17.53 -8.72 10.19
C THR A 416 18.23 -8.65 8.83
N LEU A 417 17.47 -8.40 7.75
CA LEU A 417 18.01 -8.35 6.39
C LEU A 417 18.41 -6.92 6.02
N ASP A 418 19.53 -6.80 5.30
CA ASP A 418 19.89 -5.58 4.59
C ASP A 418 18.98 -5.44 3.36
N THR A 419 17.86 -4.74 3.55
CA THR A 419 16.79 -4.59 2.56
C THR A 419 15.90 -3.39 2.88
N ASN A 420 15.33 -2.83 1.81
CA ASN A 420 14.28 -1.80 1.83
C ASN A 420 12.88 -2.36 2.16
N VAL A 421 12.72 -3.70 2.18
CA VAL A 421 11.48 -4.32 2.66
C VAL A 421 11.37 -4.10 4.17
N ILE A 422 10.27 -3.48 4.61
CA ILE A 422 10.08 -3.11 6.03
C ILE A 422 9.93 -4.36 6.90
N PHE A 423 8.98 -5.24 6.56
CA PHE A 423 8.70 -6.44 7.34
C PHE A 423 9.62 -7.60 6.94
N GLY A 424 10.05 -8.38 7.93
CA GLY A 424 10.59 -9.72 7.73
C GLY A 424 9.51 -10.78 7.93
N ASP A 425 9.92 -12.04 7.88
CA ASP A 425 8.99 -13.18 7.82
C ASP A 425 8.48 -13.65 9.19
N GLU A 426 9.19 -13.32 10.27
CA GLU A 426 8.75 -13.67 11.61
C GLU A 426 7.93 -12.55 12.26
N THR A 427 6.74 -12.89 12.73
CA THR A 427 5.82 -11.99 13.45
C THR A 427 5.34 -12.65 14.74
N ARG A 428 5.36 -11.92 15.85
CA ARG A 428 5.02 -12.42 17.19
C ARG A 428 4.16 -11.40 17.93
N THR A 429 2.97 -11.80 18.36
CA THR A 429 2.16 -10.97 19.29
C THR A 429 2.87 -10.89 20.63
N LEU A 430 3.23 -9.68 21.06
CA LEU A 430 3.83 -9.42 22.37
C LEU A 430 2.76 -9.26 23.45
N TRP A 431 1.63 -8.65 23.09
CA TRP A 431 0.46 -8.47 23.95
C TRP A 431 -0.79 -8.18 23.12
N GLY A 432 -1.96 -8.60 23.60
CA GLY A 432 -3.24 -8.37 22.90
C GLY A 432 -3.56 -9.44 21.86
N SER A 433 -4.21 -9.06 20.76
CA SER A 433 -4.55 -9.95 19.64
C SER A 433 -3.47 -9.97 18.54
N ASP A 434 -3.45 -11.02 17.72
CA ASP A 434 -2.72 -11.14 16.45
C ASP A 434 -3.27 -10.23 15.33
N VAL A 435 -4.53 -9.80 15.46
CA VAL A 435 -5.24 -8.94 14.51
C VAL A 435 -5.84 -7.71 15.20
N ILE A 436 -6.25 -6.73 14.41
CA ILE A 436 -7.30 -5.78 14.77
C ILE A 436 -8.45 -5.91 13.79
N TYR A 437 -9.63 -5.44 14.17
CA TYR A 437 -10.79 -5.41 13.28
C TYR A 437 -11.05 -4.01 12.73
N ASP A 438 -11.49 -3.94 11.48
CA ASP A 438 -12.09 -2.74 10.88
C ASP A 438 -13.32 -3.13 10.03
N GLU A 439 -14.03 -2.14 9.48
CA GLU A 439 -15.20 -2.37 8.63
C GLU A 439 -15.13 -1.56 7.32
N LEU A 440 -15.51 -2.18 6.21
CA LEU A 440 -15.78 -1.52 4.94
C LEU A 440 -17.20 -1.89 4.47
N ASP A 441 -18.09 -0.91 4.39
CA ASP A 441 -19.46 -1.04 3.86
C ASP A 441 -20.29 -2.19 4.49
N GLY A 442 -20.19 -2.38 5.81
CA GLY A 442 -20.86 -3.45 6.55
C GLY A 442 -20.13 -4.80 6.57
N ILE A 443 -18.97 -4.93 5.89
CA ILE A 443 -18.13 -6.13 5.92
C ILE A 443 -16.98 -5.89 6.91
N ARG A 444 -16.85 -6.77 7.91
CA ARG A 444 -15.81 -6.70 8.93
C ARG A 444 -14.56 -7.46 8.49
N PHE A 445 -13.38 -6.87 8.66
CA PHE A 445 -12.10 -7.47 8.31
C PHE A 445 -11.23 -7.64 9.55
N ALA A 446 -10.65 -8.82 9.73
CA ALA A 446 -9.51 -9.07 10.59
C ALA A 446 -8.23 -8.69 9.83
N ILE A 447 -7.40 -7.85 10.47
CA ILE A 447 -6.22 -7.24 9.86
C ILE A 447 -5.00 -7.62 10.71
N SER A 448 -4.23 -8.60 10.23
CA SER A 448 -2.94 -9.01 10.81
C SER A 448 -1.85 -7.93 10.64
N ALA A 449 -0.67 -8.11 11.24
CA ALA A 449 0.41 -7.12 11.13
C ALA A 449 1.01 -6.96 9.71
N ARG A 450 1.13 -8.07 8.95
CA ARG A 450 1.76 -8.10 7.60
C ARG A 450 0.76 -7.94 6.45
N SER A 451 -0.54 -8.20 6.66
CA SER A 451 -1.58 -8.14 5.61
C SER A 451 -1.61 -6.82 4.83
N PHE A 452 -1.83 -6.91 3.51
CA PHE A 452 -2.26 -5.75 2.75
C PHE A 452 -3.73 -5.43 3.09
N TYR A 453 -3.97 -4.17 3.40
CA TYR A 453 -5.29 -3.59 3.61
C TYR A 453 -5.19 -2.14 3.14
N GLN A 454 -6.18 -1.68 2.39
CA GLN A 454 -6.14 -0.34 1.79
C GLN A 454 -6.07 0.74 2.87
N VAL A 455 -5.27 1.78 2.60
CA VAL A 455 -4.94 2.76 3.65
C VAL A 455 -5.98 3.86 3.81
N ASN A 456 -6.90 4.03 2.86
CA ASN A 456 -7.93 5.05 2.85
C ASN A 456 -9.33 4.41 2.77
N PRO A 457 -9.95 4.04 3.90
CA PRO A 457 -11.21 3.29 3.93
C PRO A 457 -12.35 3.95 3.15
N ALA A 458 -12.46 5.28 3.19
CA ALA A 458 -13.51 6.02 2.48
C ALA A 458 -13.42 5.83 0.95
N GLN A 459 -12.21 5.98 0.39
CA GLN A 459 -11.98 5.78 -1.05
C GLN A 459 -11.94 4.30 -1.44
N THR A 460 -11.60 3.41 -0.50
CA THR A 460 -11.70 1.95 -0.66
C THR A 460 -13.15 1.53 -0.91
N VAL A 461 -14.09 2.02 -0.10
CA VAL A 461 -15.53 1.76 -0.30
C VAL A 461 -16.00 2.31 -1.64
N ALA A 462 -15.55 3.50 -2.06
CA ALA A 462 -15.90 4.06 -3.36
C ALA A 462 -15.40 3.19 -4.53
N LEU A 463 -14.12 2.81 -4.50
CA LEU A 463 -13.49 1.95 -5.51
C LEU A 463 -14.17 0.57 -5.61
N TYR A 464 -14.42 -0.09 -4.48
CA TYR A 464 -14.99 -1.45 -4.48
C TYR A 464 -16.47 -1.45 -4.85
N ARG A 465 -17.23 -0.39 -4.52
CA ARG A 465 -18.59 -0.22 -5.07
C ARG A 465 -18.57 -0.08 -6.58
N THR A 466 -17.66 0.72 -7.14
CA THR A 466 -17.48 0.81 -8.61
C THR A 466 -17.07 -0.53 -9.22
N ALA A 467 -16.21 -1.31 -8.55
CA ALA A 467 -15.82 -2.64 -9.03
C ALA A 467 -17.00 -3.63 -9.05
N VAL A 468 -17.86 -3.62 -8.03
CA VAL A 468 -19.08 -4.44 -7.98
C VAL A 468 -20.11 -3.98 -9.02
N GLU A 469 -20.25 -2.66 -9.23
CA GLU A 469 -21.11 -2.08 -10.28
C GLU A 469 -20.66 -2.53 -11.67
N TYR A 470 -19.36 -2.42 -11.98
CA TYR A 470 -18.79 -2.85 -13.25
C TYR A 470 -18.78 -4.38 -13.44
N ALA A 471 -18.78 -5.16 -12.36
CA ALA A 471 -18.97 -6.60 -12.44
C ALA A 471 -20.39 -6.96 -12.91
N GLY A 472 -21.39 -6.12 -12.66
CA GLY A 472 -22.76 -6.28 -13.18
C GLY A 472 -23.44 -7.58 -12.69
N LEU A 473 -23.29 -7.87 -11.40
CA LEU A 473 -23.72 -9.14 -10.80
C LEU A 473 -25.25 -9.20 -10.57
N THR A 474 -25.83 -10.37 -10.79
CA THR A 474 -27.27 -10.66 -10.65
C THR A 474 -27.57 -11.77 -9.62
N GLY A 475 -26.55 -12.39 -9.05
CA GLY A 475 -26.65 -13.49 -8.09
C GLY A 475 -26.45 -14.88 -8.68
N GLN A 476 -26.06 -14.99 -9.94
CA GLN A 476 -25.85 -16.27 -10.64
C GLN A 476 -24.40 -16.45 -11.14
N GLU A 477 -23.65 -15.36 -11.24
CA GLU A 477 -22.32 -15.32 -11.85
C GLU A 477 -21.28 -16.04 -10.99
N THR A 478 -20.39 -16.76 -11.66
CA THR A 478 -19.12 -17.21 -11.10
C THR A 478 -18.05 -16.16 -11.38
N VAL A 479 -17.44 -15.62 -10.32
CA VAL A 479 -16.43 -14.57 -10.37
C VAL A 479 -15.08 -15.14 -9.95
N ILE A 480 -14.01 -14.81 -10.68
CA ILE A 480 -12.62 -15.01 -10.21
C ILE A 480 -12.04 -13.66 -9.80
N ASP A 481 -11.47 -13.57 -8.60
CA ASP A 481 -10.78 -12.40 -8.07
C ASP A 481 -9.27 -12.71 -7.99
N ALA A 482 -8.49 -12.15 -8.92
CA ALA A 482 -7.05 -12.34 -8.99
C ALA A 482 -6.31 -11.27 -8.18
N TYR A 483 -5.31 -11.71 -7.40
CA TYR A 483 -4.58 -10.88 -6.44
C TYR A 483 -5.48 -10.41 -5.27
N CYS A 484 -6.37 -11.30 -4.78
CA CYS A 484 -7.45 -10.95 -3.87
C CYS A 484 -6.99 -10.49 -2.45
N GLY A 485 -5.71 -10.62 -2.12
CA GLY A 485 -5.16 -10.26 -0.81
C GLY A 485 -5.88 -10.98 0.34
N ILE A 486 -6.37 -10.22 1.32
CA ILE A 486 -7.19 -10.74 2.44
C ILE A 486 -8.69 -10.90 2.08
N GLY A 487 -9.01 -11.03 0.79
CA GLY A 487 -10.36 -11.19 0.27
C GLY A 487 -11.18 -9.90 0.22
N THR A 488 -10.56 -8.72 0.27
CA THR A 488 -11.30 -7.44 0.38
C THR A 488 -12.31 -7.22 -0.75
N ILE A 489 -11.87 -7.35 -2.01
CA ILE A 489 -12.74 -7.27 -3.19
C ILE A 489 -13.66 -8.50 -3.27
N SER A 490 -13.10 -9.71 -3.09
CA SER A 490 -13.84 -10.98 -3.08
C SER A 490 -15.10 -10.95 -2.22
N LEU A 491 -15.03 -10.44 -0.98
CA LEU A 491 -16.18 -10.41 -0.06
C LEU A 491 -17.21 -9.33 -0.41
N PHE A 492 -16.79 -8.24 -1.07
CA PHE A 492 -17.72 -7.27 -1.67
C PHE A 492 -18.52 -7.91 -2.82
N LEU A 493 -17.83 -8.64 -3.71
CA LEU A 493 -18.45 -9.37 -4.82
C LEU A 493 -19.38 -10.49 -4.34
N ALA A 494 -18.97 -11.25 -3.32
CA ALA A 494 -19.70 -12.42 -2.81
C ALA A 494 -21.10 -12.07 -2.26
N ARG A 495 -21.36 -10.82 -1.88
CA ARG A 495 -22.70 -10.34 -1.51
C ARG A 495 -23.70 -10.32 -2.68
N GLN A 496 -23.23 -10.38 -3.92
CA GLN A 496 -24.06 -10.27 -5.14
C GLN A 496 -23.72 -11.32 -6.21
N ALA A 497 -22.62 -12.07 -6.09
CA ALA A 497 -22.26 -13.16 -6.99
C ALA A 497 -22.91 -14.50 -6.59
N GLY A 498 -23.03 -15.44 -7.54
CA GLY A 498 -23.39 -16.82 -7.24
C GLY A 498 -22.24 -17.58 -6.56
N ARG A 499 -21.01 -17.37 -7.01
CA ARG A 499 -19.77 -17.94 -6.45
C ARG A 499 -18.59 -16.99 -6.70
N VAL A 500 -17.65 -16.90 -5.75
CA VAL A 500 -16.37 -16.18 -5.91
C VAL A 500 -15.20 -17.13 -5.67
N TYR A 501 -14.17 -17.05 -6.52
CA TYR A 501 -12.90 -17.75 -6.38
C TYR A 501 -11.75 -16.74 -6.28
N GLY A 502 -11.17 -16.59 -5.09
CA GLY A 502 -10.05 -15.70 -4.84
C GLY A 502 -8.70 -16.41 -4.92
N VAL A 503 -7.71 -15.79 -5.57
CA VAL A 503 -6.31 -16.25 -5.56
C VAL A 503 -5.35 -15.15 -5.13
N GLU A 504 -4.41 -15.51 -4.26
CA GLU A 504 -3.37 -14.64 -3.72
C GLU A 504 -2.08 -15.45 -3.52
N ILE A 505 -0.90 -14.87 -3.79
CA ILE A 505 0.38 -15.58 -3.71
C ILE A 505 0.86 -15.77 -2.26
N VAL A 506 0.45 -14.89 -1.33
CA VAL A 506 0.81 -14.95 0.09
C VAL A 506 -0.15 -15.89 0.86
N PRO A 507 0.32 -17.04 1.39
CA PRO A 507 -0.53 -17.99 2.11
C PRO A 507 -1.22 -17.39 3.34
N GLU A 508 -0.54 -16.55 4.11
CA GLU A 508 -1.10 -15.88 5.30
C GLU A 508 -2.25 -14.94 4.94
N ALA A 509 -2.24 -14.34 3.75
CA ALA A 509 -3.35 -13.52 3.27
C ALA A 509 -4.57 -14.37 2.89
N ILE A 510 -4.36 -15.60 2.41
CA ILE A 510 -5.43 -16.58 2.17
C ILE A 510 -6.01 -17.11 3.49
N GLU A 511 -5.20 -17.27 4.54
CA GLU A 511 -5.68 -17.58 5.89
C GLU A 511 -6.54 -16.43 6.46
N ASP A 512 -6.08 -15.18 6.31
CA ASP A 512 -6.87 -13.99 6.66
C ASP A 512 -8.16 -13.89 5.81
N SER A 513 -8.13 -14.20 4.51
CA SER A 513 -9.32 -14.16 3.64
C SER A 513 -10.41 -15.17 4.04
N LYS A 514 -10.02 -16.40 4.41
CA LYS A 514 -10.93 -17.44 4.90
C LYS A 514 -11.54 -17.04 6.25
N ARG A 515 -10.71 -16.50 7.15
CA ARG A 515 -11.16 -15.92 8.44
C ARG A 515 -12.15 -14.79 8.23
N ASN A 516 -11.92 -13.93 7.22
CA ASN A 516 -12.81 -12.82 6.88
C ASN A 516 -14.14 -13.31 6.26
N ALA A 517 -14.12 -14.36 5.42
CA ALA A 517 -15.34 -14.97 4.90
C ALA A 517 -16.21 -15.54 6.04
N GLU A 518 -15.61 -16.33 6.93
CA GLU A 518 -16.27 -16.89 8.13
C GLU A 518 -16.83 -15.79 9.05
N LEU A 519 -16.04 -14.74 9.32
CA LEU A 519 -16.41 -13.59 10.16
C LEU A 519 -17.68 -12.87 9.67
N ASN A 520 -17.97 -12.91 8.37
CA ASN A 520 -19.13 -12.27 7.75
C ASN A 520 -20.23 -13.26 7.34
N GLY A 521 -20.08 -14.56 7.62
CA GLY A 521 -21.02 -15.60 7.20
C GLY A 521 -21.12 -15.77 5.67
N ILE A 522 -20.02 -15.52 4.95
CA ILE A 522 -19.94 -15.61 3.49
C ILE A 522 -19.46 -17.02 3.11
N GLU A 523 -20.40 -17.87 2.70
CA GLU A 523 -20.15 -19.30 2.37
C GLU A 523 -19.89 -19.55 0.86
N ASN A 524 -20.09 -18.55 0.01
CA ASN A 524 -19.95 -18.64 -1.46
C ASN A 524 -18.61 -18.10 -2.00
N ALA A 525 -17.60 -17.94 -1.14
CA ALA A 525 -16.26 -17.47 -1.50
C ALA A 525 -15.19 -18.52 -1.14
N ASP A 526 -14.49 -19.04 -2.15
CA ASP A 526 -13.42 -20.03 -2.03
C ASP A 526 -12.05 -19.39 -2.33
N PHE A 527 -11.01 -19.79 -1.61
CA PHE A 527 -9.70 -19.12 -1.64
C PHE A 527 -8.51 -20.09 -1.74
N GLU A 528 -7.62 -19.87 -2.70
CA GLU A 528 -6.40 -20.68 -2.93
C GLU A 528 -5.11 -19.83 -2.94
N ALA A 529 -4.05 -20.36 -2.32
CA ALA A 529 -2.73 -19.74 -2.29
C ALA A 529 -1.88 -20.13 -3.51
N GLY A 530 -1.43 -19.14 -4.28
CA GLY A 530 -0.48 -19.33 -5.38
C GLY A 530 -0.43 -18.15 -6.36
N PRO A 531 0.50 -18.17 -7.33
CA PRO A 531 0.55 -17.15 -8.38
C PRO A 531 -0.73 -17.22 -9.24
N SER A 532 -1.34 -16.07 -9.52
CA SER A 532 -2.58 -15.99 -10.33
C SER A 532 -2.37 -16.56 -11.73
N GLU A 533 -1.18 -16.30 -12.30
CA GLU A 533 -0.67 -16.82 -13.57
C GLU A 533 -0.35 -18.33 -13.59
N VAL A 534 -0.56 -19.04 -12.48
CA VAL A 534 -0.43 -20.50 -12.37
C VAL A 534 -1.76 -21.14 -11.96
N VAL A 535 -2.42 -20.60 -10.94
CA VAL A 535 -3.65 -21.17 -10.36
C VAL A 535 -4.84 -21.01 -11.30
N ILE A 536 -5.10 -19.82 -11.85
CA ILE A 536 -6.25 -19.57 -12.74
C ILE A 536 -6.16 -20.41 -14.05
N PRO A 537 -4.99 -20.53 -14.72
CA PRO A 537 -4.84 -21.47 -15.84
C PRO A 537 -5.09 -22.93 -15.46
N ARG A 538 -4.77 -23.34 -14.20
CA ARG A 538 -5.02 -24.69 -13.70
C ARG A 538 -6.50 -24.93 -13.44
N TRP A 539 -7.17 -24.01 -12.76
CA TRP A 539 -8.63 -24.01 -12.56
C TRP A 539 -9.39 -24.12 -13.89
N ARG A 540 -8.95 -23.40 -14.93
CA ARG A 540 -9.49 -23.51 -16.29
C ARG A 540 -9.35 -24.93 -16.88
N GLN A 541 -8.25 -25.63 -16.61
CA GLN A 541 -8.02 -27.02 -17.05
C GLN A 541 -8.85 -28.02 -16.21
N GLU A 542 -9.10 -27.70 -14.94
CA GLU A 542 -9.97 -28.45 -14.02
C GLU A 542 -11.47 -28.25 -14.32
N GLY A 543 -11.81 -27.35 -15.25
CA GLY A 543 -13.18 -27.10 -15.71
C GLY A 543 -13.90 -25.94 -15.03
N ILE A 544 -13.21 -25.18 -14.17
CA ILE A 544 -13.76 -23.95 -13.59
C ILE A 544 -13.81 -22.87 -14.69
N THR A 545 -14.98 -22.26 -14.84
CA THR A 545 -15.26 -21.15 -15.75
C THR A 545 -15.68 -19.93 -14.94
N ALA A 546 -15.57 -18.74 -15.53
CA ALA A 546 -15.97 -17.49 -14.90
C ALA A 546 -16.75 -16.62 -15.89
N ASP A 547 -17.84 -16.02 -15.41
CA ASP A 547 -18.63 -15.03 -16.15
C ASP A 547 -18.00 -13.63 -16.04
N VAL A 548 -17.33 -13.38 -14.89
CA VAL A 548 -16.60 -12.16 -14.59
C VAL A 548 -15.20 -12.51 -14.05
N ILE A 549 -14.17 -11.81 -14.49
CA ILE A 549 -12.85 -11.83 -13.83
C ILE A 549 -12.53 -10.43 -13.31
N VAL A 550 -12.15 -10.34 -12.04
CA VAL A 550 -11.66 -9.11 -11.40
C VAL A 550 -10.16 -9.26 -11.16
N VAL A 551 -9.40 -8.19 -11.39
CA VAL A 551 -7.95 -8.16 -11.14
C VAL A 551 -7.56 -6.87 -10.41
N ASP A 552 -6.77 -6.98 -9.33
CA ASP A 552 -6.10 -5.84 -8.67
C ASP A 552 -4.57 -6.08 -8.58
N PRO A 553 -3.86 -6.09 -9.73
CA PRO A 553 -2.45 -6.47 -9.77
C PRO A 553 -1.51 -5.44 -9.11
N PRO A 554 -0.32 -5.88 -8.69
CA PRO A 554 0.74 -4.98 -8.22
C PRO A 554 1.16 -3.97 -9.30
N ARG A 555 1.92 -2.94 -8.91
CA ARG A 555 2.36 -1.80 -9.78
C ARG A 555 2.97 -2.17 -11.15
N LYS A 556 3.43 -3.41 -11.36
CA LYS A 556 3.93 -3.94 -12.64
C LYS A 556 2.81 -4.30 -13.66
N GLY A 557 1.55 -4.28 -13.24
CA GLY A 557 0.40 -4.79 -14.00
C GLY A 557 0.24 -6.31 -13.88
N CYS A 558 -0.69 -6.88 -14.64
CA CYS A 558 -0.90 -8.32 -14.72
C CYS A 558 0.32 -9.04 -15.30
N ASP A 559 0.48 -10.32 -14.98
CA ASP A 559 1.41 -11.17 -15.71
C ASP A 559 0.86 -11.49 -17.13
N PRO A 560 1.69 -11.52 -18.19
CA PRO A 560 1.24 -11.87 -19.53
C PRO A 560 0.50 -13.22 -19.64
N ALA A 561 0.86 -14.22 -18.83
CA ALA A 561 0.17 -15.51 -18.84
C ALA A 561 -1.23 -15.43 -18.21
N LEU A 562 -1.47 -14.51 -17.27
CA LEU A 562 -2.81 -14.22 -16.77
C LEU A 562 -3.66 -13.52 -17.85
N LEU A 563 -3.10 -12.54 -18.57
CA LEU A 563 -3.81 -11.85 -19.65
C LEU A 563 -4.22 -12.82 -20.78
N ASP A 564 -3.30 -13.68 -21.23
CA ASP A 564 -3.61 -14.76 -22.19
C ASP A 564 -4.68 -15.73 -21.65
N THR A 565 -4.67 -16.02 -20.34
CA THR A 565 -5.69 -16.86 -19.71
C THR A 565 -7.06 -16.19 -19.70
N ILE A 566 -7.16 -14.90 -19.39
CA ILE A 566 -8.42 -14.12 -19.47
C ILE A 566 -8.97 -14.14 -20.91
N ILE A 567 -8.11 -13.97 -21.91
CA ILE A 567 -8.48 -14.05 -23.33
C ILE A 567 -8.96 -15.45 -23.72
N ARG A 568 -8.36 -16.51 -23.18
CA ARG A 568 -8.77 -17.91 -23.43
C ARG A 568 -9.98 -18.37 -22.61
N MET A 569 -10.23 -17.82 -21.44
CA MET A 569 -11.42 -18.11 -20.63
C MET A 569 -12.66 -17.43 -21.20
N LYS A 570 -12.49 -16.26 -21.83
CA LYS A 570 -13.58 -15.45 -22.41
C LYS A 570 -14.73 -15.18 -21.42
N PRO A 571 -14.51 -14.74 -20.16
CA PRO A 571 -15.59 -14.15 -19.36
C PRO A 571 -16.34 -13.06 -20.14
N GLU A 572 -17.59 -12.80 -19.78
CA GLU A 572 -18.37 -11.74 -20.41
C GLU A 572 -17.84 -10.35 -20.06
N ARG A 573 -17.34 -10.20 -18.83
CA ARG A 573 -16.87 -8.96 -18.24
C ARG A 573 -15.50 -9.16 -17.57
N VAL A 574 -14.66 -8.14 -17.65
CA VAL A 574 -13.43 -8.04 -16.86
C VAL A 574 -13.43 -6.71 -16.13
N VAL A 575 -13.21 -6.74 -14.82
CA VAL A 575 -13.05 -5.53 -14.01
C VAL A 575 -11.57 -5.41 -13.65
N TYR A 576 -10.93 -4.33 -14.10
CA TYR A 576 -9.51 -4.08 -13.83
C TYR A 576 -9.39 -2.94 -12.82
N VAL A 577 -8.88 -3.24 -11.63
CA VAL A 577 -8.46 -2.26 -10.62
C VAL A 577 -6.96 -2.02 -10.77
N SER A 578 -6.50 -0.76 -10.70
CA SER A 578 -5.07 -0.45 -10.82
C SER A 578 -4.64 0.81 -10.11
N CYS A 579 -3.48 0.73 -9.45
CA CYS A 579 -2.76 1.89 -8.89
C CYS A 579 -1.72 2.52 -9.84
N ASN A 580 -1.63 2.09 -11.11
CA ASN A 580 -0.66 2.60 -12.08
C ASN A 580 -1.27 2.74 -13.50
N PRO A 581 -1.65 3.96 -13.92
CA PRO A 581 -2.25 4.21 -15.23
C PRO A 581 -1.42 3.76 -16.44
N SER A 582 -0.09 3.68 -16.31
CA SER A 582 0.80 3.31 -17.43
C SER A 582 0.81 1.80 -17.69
N THR A 583 0.88 0.97 -16.64
CA THR A 583 0.75 -0.50 -16.80
C THR A 583 -0.68 -0.92 -17.06
N LEU A 584 -1.66 -0.21 -16.48
CA LEU A 584 -3.07 -0.35 -16.85
C LEU A 584 -3.26 -0.16 -18.36
N ALA A 585 -2.81 0.98 -18.92
CA ALA A 585 -2.98 1.26 -20.35
C ALA A 585 -2.30 0.23 -21.26
N ARG A 586 -1.16 -0.35 -20.83
CA ARG A 586 -0.50 -1.48 -21.52
C ARG A 586 -1.40 -2.72 -21.52
N ASP A 587 -1.93 -3.09 -20.36
CA ASP A 587 -2.68 -4.35 -20.19
C ASP A 587 -4.07 -4.27 -20.84
N LEU A 588 -4.73 -3.11 -20.78
CA LEU A 588 -5.97 -2.85 -21.52
C LEU A 588 -5.78 -3.02 -23.04
N ARG A 589 -4.65 -2.57 -23.61
CA ARG A 589 -4.35 -2.78 -25.03
C ARG A 589 -4.28 -4.27 -25.37
N VAL A 590 -3.57 -5.06 -24.56
CA VAL A 590 -3.47 -6.52 -24.73
C VAL A 590 -4.85 -7.19 -24.66
N LEU A 591 -5.72 -6.76 -23.76
CA LEU A 591 -7.09 -7.28 -23.67
C LEU A 591 -7.95 -6.86 -24.88
N GLU A 592 -7.79 -5.65 -25.42
CA GLU A 592 -8.49 -5.26 -26.66
C GLU A 592 -7.99 -6.00 -27.91
N ASP A 593 -6.68 -6.22 -28.04
CA ASP A 593 -6.13 -7.15 -29.05
C ASP A 593 -6.70 -8.57 -28.89
N GLY A 594 -6.99 -8.97 -27.64
CA GLY A 594 -7.63 -10.23 -27.27
C GLY A 594 -9.16 -10.28 -27.43
N GLY A 595 -9.79 -9.25 -27.99
CA GLY A 595 -11.23 -9.22 -28.28
C GLY A 595 -12.11 -8.63 -27.18
N TYR A 596 -11.58 -7.92 -26.19
CA TYR A 596 -12.38 -7.09 -25.27
C TYR A 596 -12.54 -5.65 -25.78
N LYS A 597 -13.43 -4.88 -25.15
CA LYS A 597 -13.58 -3.43 -25.33
C LYS A 597 -13.54 -2.77 -23.97
N THR A 598 -12.68 -1.77 -23.81
CA THR A 598 -12.61 -0.92 -22.61
C THR A 598 -13.77 0.06 -22.65
N VAL A 599 -14.82 -0.14 -21.85
CA VAL A 599 -16.03 0.70 -21.92
C VAL A 599 -15.85 1.97 -21.11
N GLU A 600 -15.55 1.82 -19.82
CA GLU A 600 -15.57 2.93 -18.86
C GLU A 600 -14.41 2.82 -17.88
N VAL A 601 -13.86 3.97 -17.49
CA VAL A 601 -12.76 4.10 -16.52
C VAL A 601 -13.16 5.15 -15.47
N THR A 602 -13.15 4.74 -14.20
CA THR A 602 -13.35 5.62 -13.05
C THR A 602 -12.05 5.78 -12.29
N PRO A 603 -11.38 6.95 -12.39
CA PRO A 603 -10.28 7.27 -11.51
C PRO A 603 -10.80 7.54 -10.08
N VAL A 604 -10.07 7.08 -9.08
CA VAL A 604 -10.39 7.25 -7.65
C VAL A 604 -9.18 7.85 -6.95
N ASP A 605 -9.38 8.91 -6.19
CA ASP A 605 -8.33 9.57 -5.43
C ASP A 605 -8.07 8.86 -4.09
N MET A 606 -7.55 7.63 -4.16
CA MET A 606 -7.14 6.86 -2.99
C MET A 606 -6.08 7.59 -2.13
N PHE A 607 -5.32 8.52 -2.72
CA PHE A 607 -4.21 9.20 -2.06
C PHE A 607 -4.20 10.73 -2.35
N PRO A 608 -5.09 11.50 -1.70
CA PRO A 608 -5.08 12.96 -1.78
C PRO A 608 -3.71 13.57 -1.45
N HIS A 609 -3.40 14.72 -2.05
CA HIS A 609 -2.13 15.43 -1.91
C HIS A 609 -0.89 14.70 -2.44
N THR A 610 -1.06 13.49 -3.01
CA THR A 610 -0.02 12.75 -3.72
C THR A 610 -0.35 12.64 -5.21
N VAL A 611 0.63 12.28 -6.03
CA VAL A 611 0.43 12.03 -7.47
C VAL A 611 -0.32 10.74 -7.80
N HIS A 612 -0.45 9.82 -6.84
CA HIS A 612 -1.06 8.52 -7.11
C HIS A 612 -2.57 8.63 -7.37
N VAL A 613 -3.05 7.85 -8.33
CA VAL A 613 -4.46 7.70 -8.69
C VAL A 613 -4.72 6.21 -8.86
N GLU A 614 -5.81 5.72 -8.27
CA GLU A 614 -6.31 4.37 -8.56
C GLU A 614 -7.38 4.46 -9.64
N CYS A 615 -7.60 3.38 -10.38
CA CYS A 615 -8.56 3.31 -11.47
C CYS A 615 -9.35 2.02 -11.35
N CYS A 616 -10.67 2.08 -11.48
CA CYS A 616 -11.50 0.91 -11.77
C CYS A 616 -11.95 0.99 -13.23
N VAL A 617 -11.87 -0.12 -13.96
CA VAL A 617 -12.15 -0.18 -15.40
C VAL A 617 -13.12 -1.31 -15.71
N SER A 618 -14.15 -1.00 -16.50
CA SER A 618 -15.06 -1.98 -17.07
C SER A 618 -14.60 -2.37 -18.47
N LEU A 619 -14.36 -3.67 -18.69
CA LEU A 619 -14.21 -4.24 -20.02
C LEU A 619 -15.33 -5.25 -20.29
N ILE A 620 -15.87 -5.21 -21.50
CA ILE A 620 -16.82 -6.23 -21.99
C ILE A 620 -16.19 -7.04 -23.12
N ARG A 621 -16.52 -8.33 -23.20
CA ARG A 621 -16.14 -9.18 -24.32
C ARG A 621 -16.83 -8.66 -25.59
N SER A 622 -16.08 -8.51 -26.69
CA SER A 622 -16.67 -8.21 -27.99
C SER A 622 -17.56 -9.36 -28.42
N ILE A 623 -18.78 -9.02 -28.84
CA ILE A 623 -19.61 -9.92 -29.65
C ILE A 623 -19.10 -9.77 -31.09
N GLU A 624 -18.56 -10.86 -31.64
CA GLU A 624 -18.29 -11.04 -33.08
C GLU A 624 -19.57 -11.50 -33.81
#